data_AF-A0A7X9HNZ7-F1
#
_entry.id   AF-A0A7X9HNZ7-F1
#
_cell.length_a   1.000
_cell.length_b   1.000
_cell.length_c   1.000
_cell.angle_alpha   90.00
_cell.angle_beta   90.00
_cell.angle_gamma   90.00
#
_symmetry.space_group_name_H-M   'P 1'
#
loop_
_entity.id
_entity.type
_entity.pdbx_description
1 polymer ?
#
loop_
_entity_poly.entity_id
_entity_poly.type
_entity_poly.pdbx_seq_one_letter_code
_entity_poly.pdbx_strand_id
1 'polypeptide(L)'
;MVDIMFAYWQHSSSPDTLKEIVSKNKKFLTSTASQPSHEGSALAMALLSTTGVQDYKELILLPEPGENQEKMLKQVPEKETQKNLTLYPNPANSMLYLESTEDLSGEVTIFNALGKPVKSVTASGSKITLHVDDLPSGLYILKINDNKVRFSIVK
;
A
#
# COMPACT_ATOMS: atom_id res chain seq x y z
N MET A 1 -5.57 -3.44 -75.04
CA MET A 1 -4.82 -3.96 -73.88
C MET A 1 -4.02 -2.83 -73.22
N VAL A 2 -4.67 -1.73 -72.84
CA VAL A 2 -4.13 -0.65 -71.99
C VAL A 2 -5.35 0.11 -71.45
N ASP A 3 -6.13 -0.46 -70.53
CA ASP A 3 -7.22 0.32 -69.89
C ASP A 3 -7.75 -0.27 -68.57
N ILE A 4 -6.88 -0.94 -67.80
CA ILE A 4 -7.28 -1.51 -66.49
C ILE A 4 -6.29 -1.12 -65.38
N MET A 5 -5.25 -0.34 -65.69
CA MET A 5 -4.21 0.04 -64.72
C MET A 5 -4.45 1.38 -64.03
N PHE A 6 -5.52 2.12 -64.35
CA PHE A 6 -5.82 3.43 -63.73
C PHE A 6 -7.03 3.44 -62.77
N ALA A 7 -7.72 2.30 -62.59
CA ALA A 7 -8.94 2.24 -61.77
C ALA A 7 -8.72 1.96 -60.27
N TYR A 8 -7.47 1.89 -59.78
CA TYR A 8 -7.16 1.62 -58.37
C TYR A 8 -6.71 2.85 -57.58
N TRP A 9 -7.06 4.07 -58.02
CA TRP A 9 -6.71 5.31 -57.33
C TRP A 9 -7.94 6.19 -57.04
N GLN A 10 -8.94 5.66 -56.34
CA GLN A 10 -10.04 6.51 -55.86
C GLN A 10 -10.73 6.05 -54.56
N HIS A 11 -10.05 5.27 -53.70
CA HIS A 11 -10.49 5.02 -52.32
C HIS A 11 -9.30 5.11 -51.36
N SER A 12 -8.54 6.20 -51.45
CA SER A 12 -7.68 6.62 -50.34
C SER A 12 -8.51 7.55 -49.47
N SER A 13 -9.34 6.99 -48.59
CA SER A 13 -9.69 7.68 -47.35
C SER A 13 -8.38 8.23 -46.80
N SER A 14 -8.27 9.55 -46.63
CA SER A 14 -7.06 10.19 -46.12
C SER A 14 -6.51 9.36 -44.97
N PRO A 15 -5.22 8.95 -44.97
CA PRO A 15 -4.69 8.11 -43.90
C PRO A 15 -5.02 8.79 -42.58
N ASP A 16 -5.80 8.11 -41.72
CA ASP A 16 -6.25 8.66 -40.44
C ASP A 16 -5.05 9.32 -39.79
N THR A 17 -5.14 10.64 -39.53
CA THR A 17 -4.00 11.34 -38.94
C THR A 17 -3.69 10.70 -37.59
N LEU A 18 -2.42 10.69 -37.17
CA LEU A 18 -2.05 10.09 -35.87
C LEU A 18 -2.92 10.61 -34.72
N LYS A 19 -3.28 11.89 -34.78
CA LYS A 19 -4.20 12.55 -33.85
C LYS A 19 -5.61 11.93 -33.86
N GLU A 20 -6.14 11.60 -35.03
CA GLU A 20 -7.43 10.96 -35.20
C GLU A 20 -7.42 9.51 -34.67
N ILE A 21 -6.37 8.74 -34.98
CA ILE A 21 -6.21 7.37 -34.48
C ILE A 21 -6.12 7.36 -32.95
N VAL A 22 -5.32 8.26 -32.38
CA VAL A 22 -5.18 8.39 -30.92
C VAL A 22 -6.47 8.87 -30.28
N SER A 23 -7.20 9.79 -30.92
CA SER A 23 -8.51 10.25 -30.43
C SER A 23 -9.55 9.12 -30.42
N LYS A 24 -9.64 8.32 -31.48
CA LYS A 24 -10.54 7.16 -31.56
C LYS A 24 -10.24 6.12 -30.47
N ASN A 25 -8.97 5.96 -30.09
CA ASN A 25 -8.50 4.95 -29.13
C ASN A 25 -8.16 5.49 -27.74
N LYS A 26 -8.57 6.72 -27.43
CA LYS A 26 -8.17 7.46 -26.22
C LYS A 26 -8.38 6.68 -24.92
N LYS A 27 -9.50 5.96 -24.79
CA LYS A 27 -9.84 5.20 -23.57
C LYS A 27 -8.86 4.04 -23.31
N PHE A 28 -8.45 3.35 -24.37
CA PHE A 28 -7.46 2.29 -24.27
C PHE A 28 -6.10 2.86 -23.89
N LEU A 29 -5.63 3.87 -24.63
CA LEU A 29 -4.32 4.48 -24.42
C LEU A 29 -4.17 5.09 -23.01
N THR A 30 -5.22 5.72 -22.49
CA THR A 30 -5.22 6.26 -21.12
C THR A 30 -5.19 5.17 -20.06
N SER A 31 -5.93 4.07 -20.25
CA SER A 31 -5.88 2.91 -19.35
C SER A 31 -4.51 2.25 -19.35
N THR A 32 -3.89 2.07 -20.52
CA THR A 32 -2.56 1.47 -20.66
C THR A 32 -1.48 2.37 -20.08
N ALA A 33 -1.52 3.68 -20.35
CA ALA A 33 -0.58 4.65 -19.78
C ALA A 33 -0.70 4.78 -18.24
N SER A 34 -1.85 4.42 -17.66
CA SER A 34 -2.06 4.44 -16.20
C SER A 34 -1.45 3.22 -15.48
N GLN A 35 -0.97 2.21 -16.22
CA GLN A 35 -0.33 1.01 -15.69
C GLN A 35 1.15 0.98 -16.14
N PRO A 36 2.11 1.41 -15.30
CA PRO A 36 3.51 1.55 -15.71
C PRO A 36 4.20 0.22 -16.00
N SER A 37 3.82 -0.85 -15.30
CA SER A 37 4.27 -2.24 -15.54
C SER A 37 3.81 -2.85 -16.86
N HIS A 38 2.81 -2.26 -17.55
CA HIS A 38 2.25 -2.85 -18.75
C HIS A 38 3.15 -2.61 -19.97
N GLU A 39 3.43 -3.68 -20.73
CA GLU A 39 4.14 -3.59 -21.99
C GLU A 39 3.40 -2.67 -22.97
N GLY A 40 4.05 -1.57 -23.39
CA GLY A 40 3.41 -0.54 -24.23
C GLY A 40 2.86 0.68 -23.48
N SER A 41 2.97 0.74 -22.15
CA SER A 41 2.63 1.94 -21.36
C SER A 41 3.40 3.18 -21.82
N ALA A 42 4.71 3.06 -22.00
CA ALA A 42 5.56 4.14 -22.51
C ALA A 42 5.17 4.60 -23.94
N LEU A 43 4.78 3.65 -24.80
CA LEU A 43 4.31 3.96 -26.16
C LEU A 43 2.98 4.72 -26.11
N ALA A 44 2.03 4.26 -25.27
CA ALA A 44 0.74 4.92 -25.08
C ALA A 44 0.91 6.34 -24.53
N MET A 45 1.83 6.55 -23.58
CA MET A 45 2.19 7.88 -23.07
C MET A 45 2.72 8.79 -24.17
N ALA A 46 3.68 8.32 -24.97
CA ALA A 46 4.27 9.10 -26.06
C ALA A 46 3.22 9.50 -27.12
N LEU A 47 2.32 8.59 -27.49
CA LEU A 47 1.23 8.86 -28.44
C LEU A 47 0.21 9.89 -27.91
N LEU A 48 -0.14 9.81 -26.62
CA LEU A 48 -1.05 10.77 -26.00
C LEU A 48 -0.44 12.17 -25.86
N SER A 49 0.85 12.25 -25.50
CA SER A 49 1.59 13.51 -25.39
C SER A 49 1.78 14.20 -26.75
N THR A 50 2.26 13.46 -27.75
CA THR A 50 2.58 14.02 -29.08
C THR A 50 1.37 14.53 -29.86
N THR A 51 0.17 14.00 -29.60
CA THR A 51 -1.04 14.37 -30.33
C THR A 51 -1.82 15.51 -29.69
N GLY A 52 -1.50 15.91 -28.45
CA GLY A 52 -2.16 16.99 -27.72
C GLY A 52 -3.66 16.75 -27.48
N VAL A 53 -4.12 15.49 -27.53
CA VAL A 53 -5.53 15.09 -27.37
C VAL A 53 -5.97 15.10 -25.89
N GLN A 54 -5.03 15.29 -24.96
CA GLN A 54 -5.30 15.48 -23.54
C GLN A 54 -4.16 16.22 -22.85
N ASP A 55 -4.50 17.19 -21.99
CA ASP A 55 -3.56 17.77 -21.02
C ASP A 55 -3.16 16.67 -20.03
N TYR A 56 -1.97 16.12 -20.22
CA TYR A 56 -1.43 15.10 -19.34
C TYR A 56 -0.72 15.80 -18.18
N LYS A 57 -1.13 15.48 -16.96
CA LYS A 57 -0.39 15.85 -15.76
C LYS A 57 0.57 14.72 -15.49
N GLU A 58 1.86 14.98 -15.66
CA GLU A 58 2.93 14.04 -15.38
C GLU A 58 2.73 13.46 -13.98
N LEU A 59 2.35 12.17 -13.90
CA LEU A 59 2.40 11.43 -12.66
C LEU A 59 3.87 11.12 -12.42
N ILE A 60 4.44 11.67 -11.35
CA ILE A 60 5.78 11.25 -10.90
C ILE A 60 5.65 9.79 -10.49
N LEU A 61 6.05 8.89 -11.38
CA LEU A 61 6.09 7.47 -11.11
C LEU A 61 7.32 7.21 -10.25
N LEU A 62 7.10 6.86 -8.99
CA LEU A 62 8.13 6.20 -8.20
C LEU A 62 8.56 4.95 -8.98
N PRO A 63 9.87 4.67 -9.10
CA PRO A 63 10.33 3.49 -9.85
C PRO A 63 9.61 2.26 -9.33
N GLU A 64 9.00 1.50 -10.23
CA GLU A 64 8.36 0.27 -9.82
C GLU A 64 9.40 -0.62 -9.12
N PRO A 65 9.04 -1.20 -7.96
CA PRO A 65 9.85 -2.20 -7.30
C PRO A 65 10.36 -3.22 -8.33
N GLY A 66 11.67 -3.23 -8.65
CA GLY A 66 12.20 -4.21 -9.61
C GLY A 66 11.84 -5.64 -9.17
N GLU A 67 11.74 -6.63 -10.07
CA GLU A 67 11.26 -8.00 -9.78
C GLU A 67 11.86 -8.64 -8.50
N ASN A 68 13.08 -8.25 -8.13
CA ASN A 68 13.71 -8.67 -6.88
C ASN A 68 12.96 -8.19 -5.61
N GLN A 69 12.29 -7.05 -5.67
CA GLN A 69 11.44 -6.50 -4.61
C GLN A 69 10.12 -7.29 -4.47
N GLU A 70 9.49 -7.78 -5.55
CA GLU A 70 8.34 -8.70 -5.44
C GLU A 70 8.74 -10.02 -4.76
N LYS A 71 9.96 -10.48 -5.02
CA LYS A 71 10.50 -11.69 -4.36
C LYS A 71 10.87 -11.44 -2.90
N MET A 72 11.17 -10.20 -2.51
CA MET A 72 11.30 -9.77 -1.11
C MET A 72 9.93 -9.53 -0.43
N LEU A 73 8.89 -9.18 -1.20
CA LEU A 73 7.49 -9.04 -0.75
C LEU A 73 6.78 -10.39 -0.54
N LYS A 74 7.42 -11.54 -0.83
CA LYS A 74 6.94 -12.88 -0.44
C LYS A 74 7.46 -13.37 0.91
N GLN A 75 8.20 -12.53 1.63
CA GLN A 75 8.33 -12.63 3.08
C GLN A 75 7.45 -11.56 3.71
N VAL A 76 6.14 -11.63 3.49
CA VAL A 76 5.22 -10.96 4.41
C VAL A 76 5.34 -11.77 5.72
N PRO A 77 5.93 -11.23 6.81
CA PRO A 77 5.61 -11.80 8.11
C PRO A 77 4.10 -11.70 8.20
N GLU A 78 3.46 -12.87 8.33
CA GLU A 78 2.05 -13.09 8.67
C GLU A 78 1.32 -11.78 8.86
N LYS A 79 0.47 -11.40 7.89
CA LYS A 79 -0.43 -10.25 7.96
C LYS A 79 -0.94 -10.15 9.39
N GLU A 80 -0.33 -9.28 10.19
CA GLU A 80 -0.80 -8.99 11.53
C GLU A 80 -2.14 -8.34 11.24
N THR A 81 -3.20 -9.17 11.29
CA THR A 81 -4.58 -8.72 11.30
C THR A 81 -4.56 -7.47 12.14
N GLN A 82 -4.90 -6.32 11.54
CA GLN A 82 -5.00 -5.06 12.25
C GLN A 82 -5.97 -5.32 13.39
N LYS A 83 -5.40 -5.66 14.55
CA LYS A 83 -6.14 -6.02 15.73
C LYS A 83 -6.68 -4.71 16.24
N ASN A 84 -7.95 -4.72 16.58
CA ASN A 84 -8.75 -3.59 17.03
C ASN A 84 -8.25 -3.04 18.37
N LEU A 85 -6.95 -2.80 18.52
CA LEU A 85 -6.26 -2.69 19.79
C LEU A 85 -5.14 -1.67 19.64
N THR A 86 -5.28 -0.57 20.36
CA THR A 86 -4.40 0.59 20.30
C THR A 86 -3.72 0.76 21.64
N LEU A 87 -2.39 0.96 21.62
CA LEU A 87 -1.60 1.25 22.81
C LEU A 87 -1.05 2.68 22.73
N TYR A 88 -1.25 3.45 23.79
CA TYR A 88 -0.71 4.80 23.90
C TYR A 88 -0.45 5.21 25.35
N PRO A 89 0.49 6.12 25.62
CA PRO A 89 1.51 6.60 24.69
C PRO A 89 2.54 5.51 24.39
N ASN A 90 3.10 5.52 23.18
CA ASN A 90 4.28 4.73 22.82
C ASN A 90 5.29 5.68 22.16
N PRO A 91 6.43 5.99 22.79
CA PRO A 91 6.92 5.41 24.05
C PRO A 91 6.11 5.79 25.30
N ALA A 92 5.97 4.85 26.22
CA ALA A 92 5.36 5.06 27.54
C ALA A 92 6.41 5.50 28.57
N ASN A 93 5.96 6.20 29.62
CA ASN A 93 6.82 6.57 30.75
C ASN A 93 6.36 5.85 32.02
N SER A 94 5.17 6.24 32.50
CA SER A 94 4.57 5.76 33.75
C SER A 94 3.31 4.94 33.55
N MET A 95 2.46 5.38 32.62
CA MET A 95 1.17 4.74 32.32
C MET A 95 1.10 4.37 30.85
N LEU A 96 0.39 3.28 30.59
CA LEU A 96 0.08 2.78 29.27
C LEU A 96 -1.43 2.51 29.21
N TYR A 97 -2.09 3.08 28.21
CA TYR A 97 -3.49 2.88 27.90
C TYR A 97 -3.63 1.87 26.78
N LEU A 98 -4.52 0.92 27.00
CA LEU A 98 -4.90 -0.11 26.05
C LEU A 98 -6.38 0.13 25.71
N GLU A 99 -6.65 0.48 24.45
CA GLU A 99 -7.99 0.74 23.95
C GLU A 99 -8.36 -0.24 22.85
N SER A 100 -9.57 -0.77 22.88
CA SER A 100 -10.07 -1.73 21.91
C SER A 100 -11.50 -1.40 21.46
N THR A 101 -11.83 -1.72 20.20
CA THR A 101 -13.21 -1.53 19.71
C THR A 101 -14.19 -2.52 20.31
N GLU A 102 -13.67 -3.64 20.85
CA GLU A 102 -14.43 -4.67 21.55
C GLU A 102 -13.98 -4.74 23.01
N ASP A 103 -14.89 -5.14 23.91
CA ASP A 103 -14.54 -5.35 25.30
C ASP A 103 -13.56 -6.51 25.42
N LEU A 104 -12.39 -6.21 25.98
CA LEU A 104 -11.39 -7.21 26.29
C LEU A 104 -11.70 -7.77 27.69
N SER A 105 -11.45 -9.05 27.91
CA SER A 105 -11.49 -9.67 29.23
C SER A 105 -10.42 -10.74 29.29
N GLY A 106 -9.61 -10.73 30.33
CA GLY A 106 -8.59 -11.75 30.55
C GLY A 106 -7.33 -11.22 31.22
N GLU A 107 -6.28 -12.03 31.11
CA GLU A 107 -4.96 -11.71 31.64
C GLU A 107 -4.16 -10.91 30.59
N VAL A 108 -3.75 -9.70 30.98
CA VAL A 108 -2.76 -8.90 30.25
C VAL A 108 -1.39 -9.26 30.78
N THR A 109 -0.53 -9.83 29.93
CA THR A 109 0.85 -10.15 30.27
C THR A 109 1.82 -9.29 29.47
N ILE A 110 2.76 -8.65 30.17
CA ILE A 110 3.86 -7.89 29.57
C ILE A 110 5.13 -8.74 29.61
N PHE A 111 5.79 -8.84 28.47
CA PHE A 111 7.05 -9.55 28.27
C PHE A 111 8.17 -8.55 27.95
N ASN A 112 9.38 -8.82 28.45
CA ASN A 112 10.56 -8.09 28.02
C ASN A 112 11.03 -8.54 26.62
N ALA A 113 12.08 -7.90 26.09
CA ALA A 113 12.67 -8.24 24.79
C ALA A 113 13.17 -9.70 24.66
N LEU A 114 13.41 -10.39 25.77
CA LEU A 114 13.80 -11.81 25.81
C LEU A 114 12.60 -12.76 25.87
N GLY A 115 11.37 -12.25 25.87
CA GLY A 115 10.15 -13.05 26.00
C GLY A 115 9.85 -13.53 27.42
N LYS A 116 10.54 -13.00 28.44
CA LYS A 116 10.25 -13.31 29.85
C LYS A 116 9.07 -12.45 30.32
N PRO A 117 8.01 -13.04 30.93
CA PRO A 117 6.92 -12.27 31.52
C PRO A 117 7.46 -11.47 32.71
N VAL A 118 7.19 -10.17 32.74
CA VAL A 118 7.64 -9.23 33.78
C VAL A 118 6.49 -8.63 34.58
N LYS A 119 5.27 -8.64 34.02
CA LYS A 119 4.06 -8.15 34.69
C LYS A 119 2.84 -8.88 34.15
N SER A 120 1.88 -9.20 35.02
CA SER A 120 0.60 -9.77 34.64
C SER A 120 -0.52 -9.12 35.44
N VAL A 121 -1.60 -8.72 34.77
CA VAL A 121 -2.75 -8.04 35.38
C VAL A 121 -4.03 -8.58 34.74
N THR A 122 -4.99 -8.98 35.56
CA THR A 122 -6.34 -9.29 35.10
C THR A 122 -7.10 -7.99 34.88
N ALA A 123 -7.63 -7.79 33.67
CA ALA A 123 -8.37 -6.59 33.32
C ALA A 123 -9.56 -6.93 32.43
N SER A 124 -10.58 -6.08 32.48
CA SER A 124 -11.75 -6.18 31.62
C SER A 124 -12.25 -4.80 31.19
N GLY A 125 -12.82 -4.74 29.99
CA GLY A 125 -13.36 -3.55 29.35
C GLY A 125 -12.62 -3.15 28.06
N SER A 126 -13.21 -2.21 27.34
CA SER A 126 -12.66 -1.60 26.13
C SER A 126 -11.52 -0.59 26.37
N LYS A 127 -11.36 -0.10 27.61
CA LYS A 127 -10.27 0.79 28.03
C LYS A 127 -9.61 0.27 29.30
N ILE A 128 -8.34 -0.13 29.19
CA ILE A 128 -7.57 -0.67 30.30
C ILE A 128 -6.38 0.25 30.55
N THR A 129 -6.15 0.60 31.83
CA THR A 129 -4.99 1.40 32.26
C THR A 129 -3.98 0.48 32.93
N LEU A 130 -2.73 0.56 32.49
CA LEU A 130 -1.63 -0.24 33.00
C LEU A 130 -0.53 0.67 33.53
N HIS A 131 -0.10 0.41 34.76
CA HIS A 131 1.07 1.05 35.35
C HIS A 131 2.34 0.34 34.89
N VAL A 132 3.31 1.08 34.39
CA VAL A 132 4.62 0.58 33.92
C VAL A 132 5.79 1.33 34.59
N ASP A 133 5.49 2.08 35.65
CA ASP A 133 6.43 2.84 36.48
C ASP A 133 7.57 1.99 37.08
N ASP A 134 7.29 0.72 37.30
CA ASP A 134 8.19 -0.29 37.87
C ASP A 134 9.10 -0.95 36.82
N LEU A 135 8.83 -0.76 35.52
CA LEU A 135 9.59 -1.38 34.44
C LEU A 135 10.70 -0.43 33.92
N PRO A 136 11.94 -0.91 33.69
CA PRO A 136 13.00 -0.06 33.14
C PRO A 136 12.73 0.36 31.69
N SER A 137 13.46 1.36 31.20
CA SER A 137 13.41 1.75 29.78
C SER A 137 13.83 0.58 28.88
N GLY A 138 13.08 0.35 27.81
CA GLY A 138 13.32 -0.79 26.92
C GLY A 138 12.16 -1.15 26.00
N LEU A 139 12.33 -2.25 25.26
CA LEU A 139 11.31 -2.82 24.37
C LEU A 139 10.50 -3.90 25.09
N TYR A 140 9.19 -3.84 24.93
CA TYR A 140 8.24 -4.74 25.56
C TYR A 140 7.20 -5.26 24.57
N ILE A 141 6.63 -6.41 24.89
CA ILE A 141 5.49 -7.01 24.18
C ILE A 141 4.36 -7.17 25.20
N LEU A 142 3.22 -6.56 24.92
CA LEU A 142 1.98 -6.81 25.65
C LEU A 142 1.20 -7.92 24.93
N LYS A 143 0.67 -8.87 25.68
CA LYS A 143 -0.25 -9.90 25.21
C LYS A 143 -1.55 -9.84 26.01
N ILE A 144 -2.68 -9.90 25.32
CA ILE A 144 -3.99 -10.17 25.91
C ILE A 144 -4.80 -10.99 24.91
N ASN A 145 -5.35 -12.12 25.35
CA ASN A 145 -6.01 -13.10 24.48
C ASN A 145 -5.06 -13.50 23.32
N ASP A 146 -5.54 -13.45 22.08
CA ASP A 146 -4.73 -13.70 20.89
C ASP A 146 -3.97 -12.45 20.43
N ASN A 147 -4.20 -11.29 21.04
CA ASN A 147 -3.59 -10.02 20.65
C ASN A 147 -2.20 -9.87 21.25
N LYS A 148 -1.26 -9.39 20.42
CA LYS A 148 0.11 -9.06 20.81
C LYS A 148 0.46 -7.70 20.23
N VAL A 149 0.97 -6.78 21.04
CA VAL A 149 1.42 -5.47 20.57
C VAL A 149 2.76 -5.11 21.20
N ARG A 150 3.64 -4.54 20.37
CA ARG A 150 4.95 -4.04 20.81
C ARG A 150 4.83 -2.60 21.25
N PHE A 151 5.48 -2.26 22.35
CA PHE A 151 5.61 -0.88 22.81
C PHE A 151 6.98 -0.67 23.45
N SER A 152 7.37 0.59 23.59
CA SER A 152 8.63 1.00 24.21
C SER A 152 8.37 1.81 25.46
N ILE A 153 9.26 1.70 26.44
CA ILE A 153 9.29 2.55 27.64
C ILE A 153 10.55 3.42 27.58
N VAL A 154 10.38 4.72 27.80
CA VAL A 154 11.47 5.71 27.86
C VAL A 154 11.25 6.62 29.07
N LYS A 155 12.20 6.58 30.02
CA LYS A 155 12.24 7.37 31.26
C LYS A 155 13.43 8.32 31.26
#